data_AF-A0A6P5HB72-F1
#
_entry.id   AF-A0A6P5HB72-F1
#
_cell.length_a   1.000
_cell.length_b   1.000
_cell.length_c   1.000
_cell.angle_alpha   90.00
_cell.angle_beta   90.00
_cell.angle_gamma   90.00
#
_symmetry.space_group_name_H-M   'P 1'
#
loop_
_entity.id
_entity.type
_entity.pdbx_description
1 polymer ?
#
loop_
_entity_poly.entity_id
_entity_poly.type
_entity_poly.pdbx_seq_one_letter_code
_entity_poly.pdbx_strand_id
1 'polypeptide(L)'
;MGQDEFSPSTVTSSPLLLQSPWALAPFAAAAAASSPTPFLGYGGSPWAAAASGDRGVELINLLRQCAFDVDAGSLERADACLARIAGLLSSSSSSSASSASPTGGGGGGGGGQATRVHRLATIFTDALARRLLRRPLPGAYEALLAPAASSDPLLLAATRRHFFDLCPFLKLAFLTSNQAILEQMEGERVVHIVDLAGPAADPAQWLALLRALRARPEGPPHLRITAVHDDPDALHRTSALLSKEADAHDMSFQFHPVLSRLDALDFDSLRVKTGEALAVSSVLQLHSLLPPAAAAADSNSTAALALRHAHHLSPGSFGELLERELSLGHGHGRGHPFSPSPDAHSLAPTPPHSPRRIESFLSGLLALAPKIVVVTEQEANHNGAAFCERFSEALYYYAAMFDCLETTAPRSAAEWGRVERLLLGEQIRNIVACEGAERRERHERLQRWAQRLRDAGFGHVPLSFDALLEARKLLQTFGRDGYKVDDWNGCFFFCWHERPLYSVSAWRCNRLSS
;
A
#
# COMPACT_ATOMS: atom_id res chain seq x y z
N MET A 1 3.87 -42.71 80.85
CA MET A 1 3.54 -41.36 80.33
C MET A 1 2.65 -41.58 79.12
N GLY A 2 1.44 -41.01 79.13
CA GLY A 2 0.29 -41.30 78.24
C GLY A 2 0.62 -41.22 76.74
N GLN A 3 -0.06 -41.96 75.85
CA GLN A 3 -1.52 -41.96 75.58
C GLN A 3 -2.05 -40.53 75.38
N ASP A 4 -2.12 -40.08 74.14
CA ASP A 4 -3.37 -39.94 73.36
C ASP A 4 -3.03 -39.29 72.00
N GLU A 5 -3.15 -39.93 70.83
CA GLU A 5 -4.31 -40.50 70.11
C GLU A 5 -5.07 -39.44 69.26
N PHE A 6 -5.42 -39.88 68.04
CA PHE A 6 -6.34 -39.29 67.03
C PHE A 6 -5.83 -38.35 65.92
N SER A 7 -5.42 -38.98 64.80
CA SER A 7 -6.02 -38.74 63.45
C SER A 7 -7.41 -39.43 63.39
N PRO A 8 -8.40 -39.08 62.53
CA PRO A 8 -8.34 -39.06 61.05
C PRO A 8 -9.20 -37.90 60.44
N SER A 9 -9.39 -37.65 59.14
CA SER A 9 -9.60 -38.50 57.98
C SER A 9 -9.48 -37.71 56.66
N THR A 10 -8.86 -38.38 55.69
CA THR A 10 -9.00 -38.39 54.22
C THR A 10 -10.22 -37.66 53.61
N VAL A 11 -10.12 -37.04 52.42
CA VAL A 11 -10.36 -37.72 51.12
C VAL A 11 -10.00 -36.79 49.92
N THR A 12 -9.14 -37.32 49.01
CA THR A 12 -9.03 -37.16 47.52
C THR A 12 -8.77 -35.76 46.91
N SER A 13 -7.89 -35.54 45.92
CA SER A 13 -7.52 -36.33 44.73
C SER A 13 -6.15 -35.89 44.17
N SER A 14 -5.36 -36.85 43.66
CA SER A 14 -4.20 -36.66 42.75
C SER A 14 -4.66 -36.23 41.34
N PRO A 15 -3.82 -35.69 40.39
CA PRO A 15 -2.50 -36.24 40.04
C PRO A 15 -1.36 -35.30 39.50
N LEU A 16 -0.14 -35.82 39.67
CA LEU A 16 1.00 -35.85 38.71
C LEU A 16 1.68 -34.54 38.26
N LEU A 17 2.79 -34.25 38.94
CA LEU A 17 3.98 -33.62 38.37
C LEU A 17 4.70 -34.61 37.44
N LEU A 18 4.99 -34.21 36.20
CA LEU A 18 6.05 -34.82 35.41
C LEU A 18 7.06 -33.76 34.97
N GLN A 19 8.30 -34.01 35.35
CA GLN A 19 9.49 -33.21 35.06
C GLN A 19 9.85 -33.24 33.57
N SER A 20 10.46 -32.14 33.12
CA SER A 20 11.24 -32.02 31.89
C SER A 20 12.30 -33.12 31.78
N PRO A 21 12.60 -33.59 30.55
CA PRO A 21 13.95 -33.34 30.03
C PRO A 21 14.02 -33.29 28.49
N TRP A 22 14.66 -32.27 27.92
CA TRP A 22 15.69 -32.52 26.89
C TRP A 22 16.54 -31.28 26.64
N ALA A 23 17.84 -31.53 26.72
CA ALA A 23 18.93 -30.63 26.42
C ALA A 23 19.37 -30.77 24.96
N LEU A 24 20.18 -29.79 24.56
CA LEU A 24 20.83 -29.55 23.27
C LEU A 24 21.48 -30.76 22.58
N ALA A 25 21.41 -30.76 21.24
CA ALA A 25 22.53 -31.10 20.35
C ALA A 25 22.37 -30.37 19.00
N PRO A 26 23.49 -30.01 18.32
CA PRO A 26 23.53 -29.08 17.20
C PRO A 26 23.29 -29.79 15.87
N PHE A 27 22.60 -29.14 14.92
CA PHE A 27 22.60 -29.60 13.52
C PHE A 27 23.18 -28.54 12.59
N ALA A 28 24.18 -29.01 11.85
CA ALA A 28 25.03 -28.27 10.95
C ALA A 28 24.29 -27.70 9.74
N ALA A 29 24.87 -26.60 9.25
CA ALA A 29 24.53 -25.92 8.01
C ALA A 29 24.40 -26.86 6.81
N ALA A 30 23.31 -26.70 6.06
CA ALA A 30 23.26 -27.01 4.65
C ALA A 30 22.77 -25.75 3.92
N ALA A 31 23.72 -24.96 3.44
CA ALA A 31 23.48 -23.92 2.45
C ALA A 31 23.04 -24.60 1.15
N ALA A 32 21.73 -24.62 0.88
CA ALA A 32 21.21 -24.91 -0.44
C ALA A 32 20.88 -23.57 -1.10
N ALA A 33 21.77 -23.13 -1.99
CA ALA A 33 21.52 -22.04 -2.90
C ALA A 33 20.33 -22.40 -3.81
N SER A 34 19.16 -21.84 -3.54
CA SER A 34 18.05 -21.82 -4.49
C SER A 34 18.02 -20.45 -5.18
N SER A 35 18.45 -20.46 -6.44
CA SER A 35 18.28 -19.36 -7.40
C SER A 35 16.79 -18.94 -7.48
N PRO A 36 16.48 -17.63 -7.58
CA PRO A 36 15.10 -17.16 -7.65
C PRO A 36 14.51 -17.47 -9.03
N THR A 37 13.52 -18.35 -9.09
CA THR A 37 12.63 -18.48 -10.24
C THR A 37 11.58 -17.35 -10.22
N PRO A 38 11.24 -16.75 -11.37
CA PRO A 38 10.22 -15.71 -11.44
C PRO A 38 8.83 -16.31 -11.20
N PHE A 39 8.13 -15.77 -10.20
CA PHE A 39 6.74 -16.12 -9.88
C PHE A 39 5.80 -15.75 -11.03
N LEU A 40 5.54 -16.70 -11.93
CA LEU A 40 4.40 -16.68 -12.86
C LEU A 40 3.67 -18.02 -12.73
N GLY A 41 2.67 -18.04 -11.86
CA GLY A 41 1.84 -19.23 -11.62
C GLY A 41 0.85 -19.02 -10.49
N TYR A 42 -0.13 -18.14 -10.68
CA TYR A 42 -1.32 -18.10 -9.80
C TYR A 42 -2.58 -18.18 -10.66
N GLY A 43 -3.28 -19.30 -10.52
CA GLY A 43 -4.55 -19.59 -11.18
C GLY A 43 -5.70 -18.77 -10.60
N GLY A 44 -6.59 -18.32 -11.49
CA GLY A 44 -7.76 -17.50 -11.16
C GLY A 44 -7.41 -16.03 -11.04
N SER A 45 -7.27 -15.32 -12.15
CA SER A 45 -6.90 -13.91 -12.10
C SER A 45 -8.14 -13.04 -11.78
N PRO A 46 -8.06 -12.09 -10.83
CA PRO A 46 -9.22 -11.32 -10.32
C PRO A 46 -10.06 -10.60 -11.39
N TRP A 47 -9.48 -10.39 -12.59
CA TRP A 47 -10.19 -9.82 -13.74
C TRP A 47 -11.35 -10.67 -14.24
N ALA A 48 -11.27 -12.01 -14.15
CA ALA A 48 -12.28 -12.89 -14.73
C ALA A 48 -13.62 -12.76 -13.97
N ALA A 49 -13.54 -12.53 -12.66
CA ALA A 49 -14.70 -12.23 -11.82
C ALA A 49 -15.21 -10.79 -12.02
N ALA A 50 -14.30 -9.81 -12.12
CA ALA A 50 -14.68 -8.41 -12.35
C ALA A 50 -15.40 -8.22 -13.69
N ALA A 51 -14.91 -8.86 -14.76
CA ALA A 51 -15.39 -8.71 -16.13
C ALA A 51 -16.62 -9.56 -16.48
N SER A 52 -17.34 -10.13 -15.50
CA SER A 52 -18.43 -11.08 -15.76
C SER A 52 -19.47 -10.51 -16.74
N GLY A 53 -19.48 -11.03 -17.97
CA GLY A 53 -20.34 -10.60 -19.09
C GLY A 53 -19.58 -9.91 -20.23
N ASP A 54 -19.99 -10.14 -21.47
CA ASP A 54 -19.31 -9.68 -22.69
C ASP A 54 -18.96 -8.18 -22.69
N ARG A 55 -19.84 -7.35 -22.12
CA ARG A 55 -19.66 -5.89 -22.04
C ARG A 55 -18.54 -5.47 -21.06
N GLY A 56 -18.34 -6.22 -19.98
CA GLY A 56 -17.27 -5.95 -19.01
C GLY A 56 -15.90 -6.25 -19.59
N VAL A 57 -15.78 -7.38 -20.28
CA VAL A 57 -14.56 -7.76 -21.03
C VAL A 57 -14.26 -6.75 -22.14
N GLU A 58 -15.27 -6.31 -22.89
CA GLU A 58 -15.11 -5.30 -23.94
C GLU A 58 -14.57 -3.98 -23.38
N LEU A 59 -15.11 -3.47 -22.27
CA LEU A 59 -14.64 -2.24 -21.62
C LEU A 59 -13.16 -2.33 -21.23
N ILE A 60 -12.73 -3.46 -20.66
CA ILE A 60 -11.33 -3.66 -20.26
C ILE A 60 -10.40 -3.68 -21.47
N ASN A 61 -10.80 -4.34 -22.55
CA ASN A 61 -10.00 -4.39 -23.78
C ASN A 61 -9.89 -3.00 -24.41
N LEU A 62 -10.97 -2.23 -24.43
CA LEU A 62 -10.95 -0.85 -24.92
C LEU A 62 -10.08 0.06 -24.06
N LEU A 63 -10.13 -0.07 -22.74
CA LEU A 63 -9.25 0.68 -21.84
C LEU A 63 -7.76 0.44 -22.14
N ARG A 64 -7.38 -0.82 -22.39
CA ARG A 64 -6.00 -1.19 -22.77
C ARG A 64 -5.62 -0.63 -24.13
N GLN A 65 -6.51 -0.74 -25.11
CA GLN A 65 -6.29 -0.18 -26.44
C GLN A 65 -6.12 1.33 -26.37
N CYS A 66 -6.98 2.01 -25.62
CA CYS A 66 -6.91 3.45 -25.41
C CYS A 66 -5.58 3.84 -24.75
N ALA A 67 -5.13 3.10 -23.73
CA ALA A 67 -3.85 3.36 -23.09
C ALA A 67 -2.68 3.24 -24.07
N PHE A 68 -2.69 2.21 -24.94
CA PHE A 68 -1.69 2.06 -25.99
C PHE A 68 -1.72 3.22 -26.99
N ASP A 69 -2.92 3.67 -27.40
CA ASP A 69 -3.07 4.76 -28.37
C ASP A 69 -2.63 6.12 -27.81
N VAL A 70 -2.91 6.34 -26.52
CA VAL A 70 -2.43 7.51 -25.76
C VAL A 70 -0.89 7.49 -25.65
N ASP A 71 -0.29 6.33 -25.35
CA ASP A 71 1.18 6.20 -25.26
C ASP A 71 1.86 6.41 -26.61
N ALA A 72 1.25 5.90 -27.68
CA ALA A 72 1.71 6.06 -29.05
C ALA A 72 1.54 7.51 -29.57
N GLY A 73 0.93 8.41 -28.79
CA GLY A 73 0.67 9.80 -29.20
C GLY A 73 -0.36 9.92 -30.34
N SER A 74 -1.15 8.88 -30.61
CA SER A 74 -2.13 8.86 -31.69
C SER A 74 -3.44 9.52 -31.25
N LEU A 75 -3.52 10.86 -31.32
CA LEU A 75 -4.69 11.62 -30.85
C LEU A 75 -6.02 11.12 -31.41
N GLU A 76 -6.10 10.91 -32.73
CA GLU A 76 -7.33 10.47 -33.40
C GLU A 76 -7.79 9.08 -32.93
N ARG A 77 -6.85 8.12 -32.81
CA ARG A 77 -7.17 6.75 -32.39
C ARG A 77 -7.56 6.70 -30.91
N ALA A 78 -6.84 7.46 -30.08
CA ALA A 78 -7.13 7.58 -28.66
C ALA A 78 -8.51 8.23 -28.43
N ASP A 79 -8.83 9.32 -29.14
CA ASP A 79 -10.13 10.00 -29.06
C ASP A 79 -11.28 9.08 -29.51
N ALA A 80 -11.12 8.38 -30.64
CA ALA A 80 -12.10 7.40 -31.10
C ALA A 80 -12.31 6.25 -30.08
N CYS A 81 -11.24 5.81 -29.43
CA CYS A 81 -11.31 4.79 -28.38
C CYS A 81 -12.07 5.32 -27.14
N LEU A 82 -11.75 6.53 -26.67
CA LEU A 82 -12.45 7.19 -25.57
C LEU A 82 -13.94 7.38 -25.88
N ALA A 83 -14.29 7.80 -27.10
CA ALA A 83 -15.67 7.95 -27.54
C ALA A 83 -16.45 6.62 -27.49
N ARG A 84 -15.82 5.52 -27.92
CA ARG A 84 -16.42 4.18 -27.84
C ARG A 84 -16.64 3.73 -26.39
N ILE A 85 -15.67 3.97 -25.51
CA ILE A 85 -15.80 3.66 -24.08
C ILE A 85 -16.95 4.48 -23.47
N ALA A 86 -17.01 5.78 -23.74
CA ALA A 86 -18.07 6.66 -23.26
C ALA A 86 -19.47 6.21 -23.71
N GLY A 87 -19.60 5.72 -24.95
CA GLY A 87 -20.85 5.13 -25.46
C GLY A 87 -21.28 3.87 -24.70
N LEU A 88 -20.33 2.98 -24.38
CA LEU A 88 -20.61 1.79 -23.57
C LEU A 88 -21.00 2.14 -22.13
N LEU A 89 -20.34 3.13 -21.53
CA LEU A 89 -20.67 3.61 -20.19
C LEU A 89 -22.06 4.25 -20.14
N SER A 90 -22.43 5.05 -21.15
CA SER A 90 -23.72 5.77 -21.19
C SER A 90 -24.92 4.86 -21.50
N SER A 91 -24.72 3.80 -22.28
CA SER A 91 -25.78 2.84 -22.63
C SER A 91 -26.10 1.82 -21.53
N SER A 92 -25.33 1.83 -20.43
CA SER A 92 -25.56 0.96 -19.27
C SER A 92 -26.51 1.58 -18.23
N SER A 93 -26.65 2.90 -18.21
CA SER A 93 -27.58 3.61 -17.32
C SER A 93 -29.04 3.58 -17.79
N SER A 94 -29.30 3.17 -19.03
CA SER A 94 -30.65 3.17 -19.63
C SER A 94 -31.33 1.79 -19.66
N SER A 95 -30.60 0.69 -19.48
CA SER A 95 -31.15 -0.67 -19.60
C SER A 95 -31.74 -1.26 -18.31
N SER A 96 -31.61 -0.60 -17.15
CA SER A 96 -32.22 -1.05 -15.89
C SER A 96 -33.63 -0.49 -15.65
N ALA A 97 -34.16 0.33 -16.57
CA ALA A 97 -35.48 0.97 -16.41
C ALA A 97 -36.64 0.25 -17.12
N SER A 98 -36.38 -0.77 -17.96
CA SER A 98 -37.38 -1.32 -18.89
C SER A 98 -37.80 -2.78 -18.65
N SER A 99 -37.42 -3.43 -17.54
CA SER A 99 -37.83 -4.82 -17.28
C SER A 99 -38.42 -5.09 -15.88
N ALA A 100 -39.11 -4.12 -15.28
CA ALA A 100 -39.91 -4.38 -14.08
C ALA A 100 -41.33 -4.85 -14.47
N SER A 101 -41.49 -6.17 -14.67
CA SER A 101 -42.82 -6.79 -14.65
C SER A 101 -43.36 -6.80 -13.20
N PRO A 102 -44.59 -6.33 -12.94
CA PRO A 102 -45.07 -6.11 -11.59
C PRO A 102 -45.86 -7.30 -11.05
N THR A 103 -45.31 -8.52 -11.01
CA THR A 103 -45.93 -9.63 -10.27
C THR A 103 -44.92 -10.74 -9.93
N GLY A 104 -44.49 -10.80 -8.66
CA GLY A 104 -43.72 -11.94 -8.12
C GLY A 104 -42.81 -11.54 -6.97
N GLY A 105 -43.21 -11.84 -5.74
CA GLY A 105 -42.51 -11.43 -4.51
C GLY A 105 -41.16 -12.12 -4.28
N GLY A 106 -40.24 -11.36 -3.68
CA GLY A 106 -38.93 -11.81 -3.21
C GLY A 106 -37.95 -10.64 -3.16
N GLY A 107 -37.58 -10.19 -1.96
CA GLY A 107 -36.84 -8.95 -1.73
C GLY A 107 -35.53 -8.80 -2.51
N GLY A 108 -35.34 -7.62 -3.08
CA GLY A 108 -34.10 -7.20 -3.74
C GLY A 108 -34.27 -5.82 -4.34
N GLY A 109 -34.05 -4.77 -3.53
CA GLY A 109 -34.07 -3.38 -3.99
C GLY A 109 -32.88 -3.08 -4.93
N GLY A 110 -33.00 -3.45 -6.20
CA GLY A 110 -32.04 -3.12 -7.25
C GLY A 110 -32.40 -1.81 -7.95
N GLY A 111 -32.14 -0.67 -7.29
CA GLY A 111 -32.05 0.62 -7.99
C GLY A 111 -30.76 0.63 -8.85
N GLY A 112 -30.87 1.05 -10.12
CA GLY A 112 -29.81 0.95 -11.13
C GLY A 112 -28.46 1.55 -10.75
N GLN A 113 -27.61 0.76 -10.11
CA GLN A 113 -26.23 1.13 -9.79
C GLN A 113 -25.29 0.62 -10.88
N ALA A 114 -24.42 1.50 -11.39
CA ALA A 114 -23.40 1.12 -12.36
C ALA A 114 -22.53 -0.03 -11.80
N THR A 115 -22.31 -1.08 -12.60
CA THR A 115 -21.50 -2.24 -12.18
C THR A 115 -20.07 -1.81 -11.82
N ARG A 116 -19.38 -2.58 -10.99
CA ARG A 116 -17.99 -2.34 -10.56
C ARG A 116 -17.06 -1.94 -11.72
N VAL A 117 -17.11 -2.70 -12.82
CA VAL A 117 -16.30 -2.43 -14.02
C VAL A 117 -16.65 -1.10 -14.65
N HIS A 118 -17.92 -0.70 -14.65
CA HIS A 118 -18.30 0.61 -15.18
C HIS A 118 -17.76 1.75 -14.31
N ARG A 119 -17.80 1.62 -12.98
CA ARG A 119 -17.24 2.63 -12.06
C ARG A 119 -15.72 2.75 -12.22
N LEU A 120 -15.01 1.62 -12.28
CA LEU A 120 -13.58 1.56 -12.53
C LEU A 120 -13.23 2.17 -13.91
N ALA A 121 -13.91 1.73 -14.96
CA ALA A 121 -13.69 2.21 -16.32
C ALA A 121 -13.95 3.70 -16.47
N THR A 122 -14.95 4.25 -15.77
CA THR A 122 -15.21 5.70 -15.75
C THR A 122 -13.98 6.47 -15.27
N ILE A 123 -13.36 6.03 -14.18
CA ILE A 123 -12.19 6.69 -13.59
C ILE A 123 -10.96 6.57 -14.50
N PHE A 124 -10.69 5.38 -15.04
CA PHE A 124 -9.56 5.18 -15.96
C PHE A 124 -9.74 5.96 -17.27
N THR A 125 -10.97 6.06 -17.77
CA THR A 125 -11.30 6.86 -18.98
C THR A 125 -11.02 8.34 -18.74
N ASP A 126 -11.47 8.89 -17.60
CA ASP A 126 -11.17 10.27 -17.20
C ASP A 126 -9.65 10.50 -17.08
N ALA A 127 -8.92 9.57 -16.45
CA ALA A 127 -7.47 9.69 -16.32
C ALA A 127 -6.73 9.62 -17.68
N LEU A 128 -7.18 8.76 -18.59
CA LEU A 128 -6.64 8.65 -19.96
C LEU A 128 -6.93 9.92 -20.77
N ALA A 129 -8.13 10.47 -20.69
CA ALA A 129 -8.51 11.72 -21.35
C ALA A 129 -7.66 12.90 -20.85
N ARG A 130 -7.47 13.01 -19.52
CA ARG A 130 -6.58 14.00 -18.92
C ARG A 130 -5.15 13.87 -19.45
N ARG A 131 -4.61 12.64 -19.50
CA ARG A 131 -3.28 12.38 -20.05
C ARG A 131 -3.17 12.81 -21.52
N LEU A 132 -4.18 12.46 -22.32
CA LEU A 132 -4.23 12.75 -23.75
C LEU A 132 -4.19 14.25 -24.03
N LEU A 133 -4.93 15.05 -23.24
CA LEU A 133 -5.04 16.50 -23.42
C LEU A 133 -3.82 17.28 -22.88
N ARG A 134 -3.18 16.77 -21.82
CA ARG A 134 -2.16 17.51 -21.06
C ARG A 134 -0.96 17.97 -21.88
N ARG A 135 -0.47 17.14 -22.82
CA ARG A 135 0.68 17.47 -23.68
C ARG A 135 0.32 18.36 -24.89
N PRO A 136 -0.67 18.01 -25.72
CA PRO A 136 -0.98 18.78 -26.92
C PRO A 136 -1.74 20.09 -26.63
N LEU A 137 -2.51 20.15 -25.54
CA LEU A 137 -3.39 21.28 -25.21
C LEU A 137 -3.22 21.72 -23.74
N PRO A 138 -2.02 22.16 -23.32
CA PRO A 138 -1.74 22.47 -21.92
C PRO A 138 -2.64 23.59 -21.37
N GLY A 139 -2.93 24.63 -22.15
CA GLY A 139 -3.83 25.72 -21.71
C GLY A 139 -5.27 25.27 -21.48
N ALA A 140 -5.79 24.39 -22.34
CA ALA A 140 -7.13 23.83 -22.17
C ALA A 140 -7.19 22.85 -20.99
N TYR A 141 -6.14 22.04 -20.84
CA TYR A 141 -5.98 21.19 -19.66
C TYR A 141 -6.01 22.04 -18.38
N GLU A 142 -5.21 23.11 -18.29
CA GLU A 142 -5.18 23.99 -17.12
C GLU A 142 -6.53 24.69 -16.87
N ALA A 143 -7.19 25.18 -17.91
CA ALA A 143 -8.46 25.89 -17.76
C ALA A 143 -9.65 24.98 -17.38
N LEU A 144 -9.65 23.72 -17.83
CA LEU A 144 -10.82 22.82 -17.72
C LEU A 144 -10.62 21.66 -16.73
N LEU A 145 -9.40 21.16 -16.61
CA LEU A 145 -9.10 19.85 -16.03
C LEU A 145 -8.03 19.89 -14.95
N ALA A 146 -7.18 20.92 -14.87
CA ALA A 146 -6.27 21.03 -13.74
C ALA A 146 -7.10 21.02 -12.45
N PRO A 147 -6.62 20.32 -11.41
CA PRO A 147 -7.31 20.31 -10.14
C PRO A 147 -7.52 21.76 -9.70
N ALA A 148 -8.77 22.23 -9.66
CA ALA A 148 -9.09 23.42 -8.88
C ALA A 148 -8.54 23.14 -7.48
N ALA A 149 -7.80 24.08 -6.89
CA ALA A 149 -7.04 23.93 -5.65
C ALA A 149 -7.89 23.64 -4.39
N SER A 150 -9.07 23.04 -4.53
CA SER A 150 -10.07 22.84 -3.49
C SER A 150 -10.70 21.45 -3.59
N SER A 151 -9.92 20.40 -3.34
CA SER A 151 -10.52 19.24 -2.68
C SER A 151 -10.81 19.68 -1.25
N ASP A 152 -12.08 19.69 -0.83
CA ASP A 152 -12.46 20.02 0.54
C ASP A 152 -11.66 19.11 1.51
N PRO A 153 -10.73 19.67 2.31
CA PRO A 153 -9.88 18.88 3.19
C PRO A 153 -10.68 18.06 4.20
N LEU A 154 -11.82 18.59 4.66
CA LEU A 154 -12.71 17.89 5.58
C LEU A 154 -13.39 16.70 4.89
N LEU A 155 -13.83 16.88 3.65
CA LEU A 155 -14.40 15.78 2.85
C LEU A 155 -13.36 14.68 2.58
N LEU A 156 -12.12 15.04 2.29
CA LEU A 156 -11.04 14.08 2.07
C LEU A 156 -10.72 13.33 3.38
N ALA A 157 -10.61 14.03 4.51
CA ALA A 157 -10.44 13.41 5.81
C ALA A 157 -11.58 12.44 6.15
N ALA A 158 -12.84 12.84 5.93
CA ALA A 158 -14.01 11.98 6.09
C ALA A 158 -13.96 10.77 5.14
N THR A 159 -13.52 10.95 3.89
CA THR A 159 -13.39 9.86 2.91
C THR A 159 -12.33 8.84 3.34
N ARG A 160 -11.17 9.31 3.84
CA ARG A 160 -10.14 8.43 4.42
C ARG A 160 -10.66 7.67 5.61
N ARG A 161 -11.43 8.34 6.48
CA ARG A 161 -12.09 7.67 7.60
C ARG A 161 -13.06 6.58 7.14
N HIS A 162 -13.89 6.86 6.13
CA HIS A 162 -14.75 5.84 5.54
C HIS A 162 -13.95 4.67 4.97
N PHE A 163 -12.83 4.92 4.26
CA PHE A 163 -11.96 3.84 3.77
C PHE A 163 -11.42 3.00 4.93
N PHE A 164 -10.94 3.65 6.00
CA PHE A 164 -10.51 2.96 7.21
C PHE A 164 -11.64 2.12 7.81
N ASP A 165 -12.88 2.62 7.88
CA ASP A 165 -14.02 1.91 8.46
C ASP A 165 -14.57 0.78 7.56
N LEU A 166 -14.36 0.86 6.25
CA LEU A 166 -14.82 -0.11 5.26
C LEU A 166 -13.82 -1.25 5.04
N CYS A 167 -12.52 -0.98 4.97
CA CYS A 167 -11.53 -2.00 4.65
C CYS A 167 -10.67 -2.38 5.88
N PRO A 168 -10.18 -3.64 5.96
CA PRO A 168 -9.34 -4.07 7.08
C PRO A 168 -7.87 -3.67 6.93
N PHE A 169 -7.41 -3.29 5.73
CA PHE A 169 -5.98 -3.16 5.41
C PHE A 169 -5.18 -2.27 6.39
N LEU A 170 -5.67 -1.05 6.64
CA LEU A 170 -4.99 -0.15 7.58
C LEU A 170 -5.11 -0.61 9.04
N LYS A 171 -6.21 -1.27 9.41
CA LYS A 171 -6.36 -1.83 10.76
C LYS A 171 -5.36 -2.97 11.00
N LEU A 172 -5.19 -3.84 10.01
CA LEU A 172 -4.19 -4.91 10.02
C LEU A 172 -2.78 -4.32 10.08
N ALA A 173 -2.50 -3.27 9.29
CA ALA A 173 -1.22 -2.57 9.33
C ALA A 173 -0.93 -1.99 10.72
N PHE A 174 -1.87 -1.24 11.29
CA PHE A 174 -1.70 -0.66 12.62
C PHE A 174 -1.50 -1.72 13.70
N LEU A 175 -2.29 -2.80 13.67
CA LEU A 175 -2.18 -3.90 14.63
C LEU A 175 -0.80 -4.56 14.56
N THR A 176 -0.36 -4.94 13.36
CA THR A 176 0.92 -5.66 13.17
C THR A 176 2.12 -4.77 13.43
N SER A 177 2.06 -3.49 13.03
CA SER A 177 3.09 -2.49 13.35
C SER A 177 3.19 -2.23 14.85
N ASN A 178 2.05 -2.06 15.53
CA ASN A 178 2.04 -1.84 16.96
C ASN A 178 2.55 -3.06 17.74
N GLN A 179 2.25 -4.27 17.28
CA GLN A 179 2.78 -5.49 17.88
C GLN A 179 4.31 -5.54 17.76
N ALA A 180 4.86 -5.25 16.58
CA ALA A 180 6.31 -5.18 16.37
C ALA A 180 6.97 -4.09 17.23
N ILE A 181 6.34 -2.92 17.35
CA ILE A 181 6.82 -1.85 18.23
C ILE A 181 6.78 -2.31 19.69
N LEU A 182 5.66 -2.89 20.15
CA LEU A 182 5.49 -3.34 21.54
C LEU A 182 6.60 -4.32 21.95
N GLU A 183 6.85 -5.33 21.12
CA GLU A 183 7.92 -6.32 21.32
C GLU A 183 9.30 -5.68 21.37
N GLN A 184 9.59 -4.75 20.44
CA GLN A 184 10.88 -4.06 20.45
C GLN A 184 11.02 -3.07 21.60
N MET A 185 9.93 -2.60 22.21
CA MET A 185 9.98 -1.68 23.34
C MET A 185 9.94 -2.40 24.69
N GLU A 186 10.02 -3.73 24.74
CA GLU A 186 10.06 -4.52 25.97
C GLU A 186 11.20 -4.04 26.91
N GLY A 187 10.92 -3.92 28.21
CA GLY A 187 11.83 -3.37 29.23
C GLY A 187 12.15 -1.86 29.15
N GLU A 188 11.81 -1.16 28.08
CA GLU A 188 12.13 0.27 27.91
C GLU A 188 11.25 1.16 28.80
N ARG A 189 11.89 2.04 29.59
CA ARG A 189 11.19 2.98 30.49
C ARG A 189 10.76 4.28 29.81
N VAL A 190 11.42 4.62 28.70
CA VAL A 190 11.17 5.85 27.95
C VAL A 190 11.10 5.49 26.48
N VAL A 191 9.91 5.60 25.90
CA VAL A 191 9.63 5.23 24.51
C VAL A 191 9.30 6.49 23.72
N HIS A 192 9.96 6.68 22.58
CA HIS A 192 9.63 7.74 21.62
C HIS A 192 9.19 7.12 20.30
N ILE A 193 8.01 7.51 19.84
CA ILE A 193 7.46 7.10 18.54
C ILE A 193 7.50 8.31 17.61
N VAL A 194 8.04 8.13 16.42
CA VAL A 194 7.91 9.07 15.31
C VAL A 194 6.92 8.48 14.30
N ASP A 195 5.77 9.13 14.18
CA ASP A 195 4.74 8.83 13.20
C ASP A 195 4.91 9.69 11.95
N LEU A 196 5.20 9.03 10.84
CA LEU A 196 5.39 9.64 9.54
C LEU A 196 4.19 9.45 8.61
N ALA A 197 3.05 8.92 9.09
CA ALA A 197 1.91 8.55 8.25
C ALA A 197 1.24 9.74 7.53
N GLY A 198 1.43 10.98 8.01
CA GLY A 198 0.90 12.18 7.39
C GLY A 198 -0.60 12.02 7.06
N PRO A 199 -1.02 12.22 5.81
CA PRO A 199 -2.42 12.07 5.42
C PRO A 199 -3.06 10.69 5.67
N ALA A 200 -2.28 9.63 5.86
CA ALA A 200 -2.76 8.28 6.19
C ALA A 200 -2.87 8.03 7.72
N ALA A 201 -2.50 9.01 8.55
CA ALA A 201 -2.58 8.89 10.00
C ALA A 201 -4.03 8.74 10.48
N ASP A 202 -4.23 7.84 11.44
CA ASP A 202 -5.47 7.74 12.20
C ASP A 202 -5.11 7.54 13.70
N PRO A 203 -5.69 8.33 14.62
CA PRO A 203 -5.40 8.20 16.05
C PRO A 203 -5.64 6.80 16.63
N ALA A 204 -6.48 5.98 15.99
CA ALA A 204 -6.76 4.61 16.42
C ALA A 204 -5.50 3.75 16.53
N GLN A 205 -4.48 3.98 15.70
CA GLN A 205 -3.19 3.28 15.82
C GLN A 205 -2.59 3.52 17.21
N TRP A 206 -2.42 4.78 17.58
CA TRP A 206 -1.71 5.15 18.80
C TRP A 206 -2.56 4.94 20.06
N LEU A 207 -3.89 5.07 19.97
CA LEU A 207 -4.79 4.66 21.05
C LEU A 207 -4.68 3.16 21.38
N ALA A 208 -4.59 2.31 20.35
CA ALA A 208 -4.40 0.87 20.58
C ALA A 208 -3.05 0.58 21.25
N LEU A 209 -1.98 1.26 20.80
CA LEU A 209 -0.65 1.08 21.39
C LEU A 209 -0.56 1.61 22.83
N LEU A 210 -1.16 2.77 23.12
CA LEU A 210 -1.29 3.31 24.48
C LEU A 210 -1.88 2.27 25.44
N ARG A 211 -2.99 1.65 25.03
CA ARG A 211 -3.66 0.60 25.83
C ARG A 211 -2.79 -0.64 26.02
N ALA A 212 -2.06 -1.04 24.99
CA ALA A 212 -1.15 -2.19 25.06
C ALA A 212 0.06 -1.92 25.97
N LEU A 213 0.68 -0.74 25.85
CA LEU A 213 1.80 -0.32 26.69
C LEU A 213 1.40 -0.21 28.17
N ARG A 214 0.18 0.26 28.46
CA ARG A 214 -0.36 0.30 29.82
C ARG A 214 -0.54 -1.08 30.43
N ALA A 215 -0.87 -2.09 29.61
CA ALA A 215 -1.11 -3.46 30.08
C ALA A 215 0.16 -4.27 30.33
N ARG A 216 1.35 -3.66 30.18
CA ARG A 216 2.63 -4.35 30.36
C ARG A 216 2.86 -4.77 31.82
N PRO A 217 3.40 -5.98 32.08
CA PRO A 217 3.68 -6.45 33.44
C PRO A 217 4.57 -5.52 34.28
N GLU A 218 5.52 -4.85 33.64
CA GLU A 218 6.46 -3.90 34.23
C GLU A 218 5.88 -2.48 34.42
N GLY A 219 4.63 -2.27 34.00
CA GLY A 219 3.95 -0.98 34.02
C GLY A 219 4.18 -0.12 32.76
N PRO A 220 3.42 0.98 32.60
CA PRO A 220 3.55 1.85 31.44
C PRO A 220 4.89 2.63 31.43
N PRO A 221 5.53 2.82 30.26
CA PRO A 221 6.68 3.71 30.12
C PRO A 221 6.25 5.19 30.09
N HIS A 222 7.22 6.09 30.18
CA HIS A 222 7.04 7.43 29.64
C HIS A 222 6.93 7.33 28.11
N LEU A 223 5.80 7.73 27.55
CA LEU A 223 5.57 7.67 26.10
C LEU A 223 5.60 9.06 25.50
N ARG A 224 6.44 9.24 24.48
CA ARG A 224 6.44 10.41 23.62
C ARG A 224 6.01 10.03 22.21
N ILE A 225 5.12 10.79 21.60
CA ILE A 225 4.74 10.63 20.20
C ILE A 225 5.03 11.94 19.46
N THR A 226 5.82 11.85 18.40
CA THR A 226 6.02 12.91 17.42
C THR A 226 5.26 12.56 16.15
N ALA A 227 4.27 13.38 15.78
CA ALA A 227 3.49 13.16 14.56
C ALA A 227 3.83 14.22 13.51
N VAL A 228 4.18 13.76 12.30
CA VAL A 228 4.44 14.61 11.14
C VAL A 228 3.18 14.64 10.26
N HIS A 229 2.61 15.83 10.05
CA HIS A 229 1.48 16.03 9.15
C HIS A 229 1.48 17.46 8.62
N ASP A 230 0.90 17.69 7.45
CA ASP A 230 0.67 19.02 6.85
C ASP A 230 -0.68 19.67 7.19
N ASP A 231 -1.51 19.02 8.02
CA ASP A 231 -2.80 19.53 8.49
C ASP A 231 -2.71 19.82 10.00
N PRO A 232 -2.73 21.11 10.40
CA PRO A 232 -2.67 21.47 11.81
C PRO A 232 -3.89 20.95 12.59
N ASP A 233 -5.08 20.87 11.98
CA ASP A 233 -6.29 20.41 12.68
C ASP A 233 -6.23 18.91 12.96
N ALA A 234 -5.67 18.13 12.03
CA ALA A 234 -5.40 16.70 12.25
C ALA A 234 -4.44 16.49 13.43
N LEU A 235 -3.36 17.29 13.52
CA LEU A 235 -2.40 17.23 14.64
C LEU A 235 -3.06 17.60 15.97
N HIS A 236 -3.83 18.69 16.03
CA HIS A 236 -4.53 19.11 17.24
C HIS A 236 -5.54 18.07 17.72
N ARG A 237 -6.37 17.53 16.82
CA ARG A 237 -7.35 16.48 17.15
C ARG A 237 -6.67 15.23 17.71
N THR A 238 -5.59 14.79 17.06
CA THR A 238 -4.82 13.62 17.49
C THR A 238 -4.19 13.85 18.86
N SER A 239 -3.54 15.01 19.07
CA SER A 239 -2.96 15.39 20.36
C SER A 239 -4.00 15.37 21.47
N ALA A 240 -5.15 16.02 21.27
CA ALA A 240 -6.20 16.11 22.28
C ALA A 240 -6.77 14.73 22.66
N LEU A 241 -6.96 13.86 21.67
CA LEU A 241 -7.50 12.51 21.90
C LEU A 241 -6.51 11.62 22.65
N LEU A 242 -5.24 11.63 22.25
CA LEU A 242 -4.20 10.81 22.88
C LEU A 242 -3.86 11.31 24.30
N SER A 243 -3.76 12.63 24.49
CA SER A 243 -3.55 13.21 25.82
C SER A 243 -4.70 12.87 26.76
N LYS A 244 -5.95 13.00 26.31
CA LYS A 244 -7.12 12.62 27.12
C LYS A 244 -7.10 11.15 27.52
N GLU A 245 -6.75 10.24 26.60
CA GLU A 245 -6.66 8.80 26.91
C GLU A 245 -5.53 8.50 27.90
N ALA A 246 -4.38 9.17 27.78
CA ALA A 246 -3.26 9.01 28.69
C ALA A 246 -3.60 9.55 30.10
N ASP A 247 -4.21 10.74 30.19
CA ASP A 247 -4.61 11.38 31.44
C ASP A 247 -5.67 10.54 32.18
N ALA A 248 -6.62 9.94 31.46
CA ALA A 248 -7.64 9.08 32.04
C ALA A 248 -7.07 7.81 32.71
N HIS A 249 -5.79 7.51 32.48
CA HIS A 249 -5.12 6.30 32.91
C HIS A 249 -3.77 6.57 33.59
N ASP A 250 -3.54 7.81 34.04
CA ASP A 250 -2.32 8.26 34.74
C ASP A 250 -1.02 7.87 34.02
N MET A 251 -1.05 7.84 32.68
CA MET A 251 0.10 7.44 31.88
C MET A 251 0.97 8.66 31.57
N SER A 252 2.27 8.58 31.84
CA SER A 252 3.19 9.68 31.53
C SER A 252 3.34 9.83 30.02
N PHE A 253 2.79 10.90 29.45
CA PHE A 253 2.64 11.07 28.01
C PHE A 253 3.06 12.47 27.51
N GLN A 254 3.71 12.53 26.36
CA GLN A 254 4.03 13.77 25.65
C GLN A 254 3.70 13.64 24.16
N PHE A 255 2.97 14.61 23.61
CA PHE A 255 2.76 14.75 22.17
C PHE A 255 3.56 15.92 21.61
N HIS A 256 4.26 15.72 20.49
CA HIS A 256 5.05 16.74 19.80
C HIS A 256 4.63 16.84 18.32
N PRO A 257 3.82 17.85 17.93
CA PRO A 257 3.38 18.02 16.56
C PRO A 257 4.50 18.61 15.69
N VAL A 258 4.66 18.07 14.47
CA VAL A 258 5.55 18.63 13.43
C VAL A 258 4.71 18.92 12.19
N LEU A 259 4.48 20.21 11.92
CA LEU A 259 3.76 20.66 10.74
C LEU A 259 4.68 20.62 9.51
N SER A 260 4.66 19.51 8.78
CA SER A 260 5.49 19.35 7.57
C SER A 260 4.98 18.22 6.66
N ARG A 261 5.35 18.32 5.39
CA ARG A 261 5.27 17.20 4.43
C ARG A 261 6.58 16.42 4.46
N LEU A 262 6.53 15.13 4.14
CA LEU A 262 7.71 14.26 4.26
C LEU A 262 8.89 14.71 3.37
N ASP A 263 8.60 15.26 2.19
CA ASP A 263 9.61 15.79 1.24
C ASP A 263 10.34 17.03 1.76
N ALA A 264 9.73 17.76 2.70
CA ALA A 264 10.24 18.97 3.33
C ALA A 264 10.55 18.79 4.83
N LEU A 265 10.50 17.56 5.35
CA LEU A 265 10.73 17.29 6.77
C LEU A 265 12.17 17.63 7.15
N ASP A 266 12.35 18.43 8.19
CA ASP A 266 13.63 18.59 8.86
C ASP A 266 13.75 17.55 9.99
N PHE A 267 14.84 16.78 10.03
CA PHE A 267 15.01 15.71 11.02
C PHE A 267 15.23 16.27 12.43
N ASP A 268 15.82 17.46 12.56
CA ASP A 268 16.03 18.10 13.86
C ASP A 268 14.70 18.50 14.53
N SER A 269 13.68 18.78 13.70
CA SER A 269 12.32 19.08 14.17
C SER A 269 11.64 17.92 14.90
N LEU A 270 12.12 16.67 14.72
CA LEU A 270 11.61 15.49 15.41
C LEU A 270 11.99 15.47 16.91
N ARG A 271 13.02 16.24 17.28
CA ARG A 271 13.51 16.41 18.65
C ARG A 271 13.79 15.07 19.36
N VAL A 272 14.38 14.10 18.66
CA VAL A 272 14.81 12.82 19.27
C VAL A 272 15.83 13.12 20.38
N LYS A 273 15.65 12.52 21.56
CA LYS A 273 16.55 12.74 22.71
C LYS A 273 17.39 11.49 22.98
N THR A 274 18.60 11.70 23.47
CA THR A 274 19.47 10.60 23.92
C THR A 274 18.84 9.89 25.11
N GLY A 275 18.87 8.55 25.09
CA GLY A 275 18.34 7.71 26.18
C GLY A 275 16.86 7.31 26.03
N GLU A 276 16.16 7.80 24.99
CA GLU A 276 14.82 7.31 24.63
C GLU A 276 14.94 6.13 23.65
N ALA A 277 14.12 5.09 23.82
CA ALA A 277 14.00 4.01 22.84
C ALA A 277 13.10 4.48 21.68
N LEU A 278 13.70 4.62 20.50
CA LEU A 278 13.03 5.20 19.33
C LEU A 278 12.39 4.14 18.42
N ALA A 279 11.10 4.30 18.13
CA ALA A 279 10.37 3.64 17.07
C ALA A 279 10.00 4.64 15.96
N VAL A 280 10.12 4.25 14.70
CA VAL A 280 9.59 5.02 13.57
C VAL A 280 8.51 4.19 12.86
N SER A 281 7.37 4.80 12.60
CA SER A 281 6.27 4.20 11.82
C SER A 281 6.03 5.03 10.56
N SER A 282 6.11 4.40 9.39
CA SER A 282 5.79 5.02 8.12
C SER A 282 4.68 4.24 7.41
N VAL A 283 3.51 4.86 7.28
CA VAL A 283 2.32 4.22 6.68
C VAL A 283 1.93 4.96 5.40
N LEU A 284 2.15 4.33 4.25
CA LEU A 284 1.79 4.81 2.91
C LEU A 284 2.37 6.19 2.58
N GLN A 285 3.68 6.39 2.78
CA GLN A 285 4.30 7.70 2.63
C GLN A 285 5.66 7.69 1.92
N LEU A 286 6.44 6.59 2.02
CA LEU A 286 7.79 6.57 1.44
C LEU A 286 7.73 6.61 -0.09
N HIS A 287 6.69 6.04 -0.70
CA HIS A 287 6.54 6.07 -2.16
C HIS A 287 6.48 7.49 -2.73
N SER A 288 6.02 8.47 -1.94
CA SER A 288 5.94 9.88 -2.38
C SER A 288 7.32 10.52 -2.59
N LEU A 289 8.38 9.95 -1.99
CA LEU A 289 9.76 10.40 -2.10
C LEU A 289 10.51 9.75 -3.27
N LEU A 290 9.88 8.80 -3.97
CA LEU A 290 10.52 8.10 -5.07
C LEU A 290 10.69 9.03 -6.28
N PRO A 291 11.83 8.95 -6.99
CA PRO A 291 11.93 9.55 -8.30
C PRO A 291 11.11 8.75 -9.33
N PRO A 292 10.83 9.32 -10.52
CA PRO A 292 10.47 8.52 -11.67
C PRO A 292 11.51 7.43 -11.90
N ALA A 293 11.07 6.20 -12.20
CA ALA A 293 11.99 5.16 -12.62
C ALA A 293 12.80 5.67 -13.83
N ALA A 294 14.12 5.55 -13.76
CA ALA A 294 14.97 5.82 -14.91
C ALA A 294 14.51 4.90 -16.04
N ALA A 295 14.28 5.47 -17.23
CA ALA A 295 14.20 4.67 -18.43
C ALA A 295 15.55 3.94 -18.53
N ALA A 296 15.56 2.62 -18.35
CA ALA A 296 16.75 1.84 -18.60
C ALA A 296 17.16 2.14 -20.04
N ALA A 297 18.28 2.86 -20.20
CA ALA A 297 18.97 2.91 -21.46
C ALA A 297 19.51 1.50 -21.67
N ASP A 298 18.79 0.68 -22.44
CA ASP A 298 19.38 -0.23 -23.43
C ASP A 298 18.32 -0.84 -24.34
N SER A 299 18.78 -1.03 -25.56
CA SER A 299 18.12 -1.38 -26.83
C SER A 299 17.28 -2.66 -26.84
N ASN A 300 16.31 -2.65 -27.76
CA ASN A 300 15.38 -3.70 -28.20
C ASN A 300 14.12 -3.90 -27.33
N SER A 301 13.14 -3.04 -27.58
CA SER A 301 11.73 -3.23 -27.22
C SER A 301 11.16 -4.49 -27.89
N THR A 302 11.29 -5.63 -27.22
CA THR A 302 10.52 -6.85 -27.51
C THR A 302 9.08 -6.75 -26.98
N ALA A 303 8.83 -5.89 -25.97
CA ALA A 303 7.51 -5.67 -25.39
C ALA A 303 6.52 -4.96 -26.35
N ALA A 304 6.98 -4.01 -27.19
CA ALA A 304 6.12 -3.39 -28.21
C ALA A 304 5.82 -4.32 -29.40
N LEU A 305 6.70 -5.31 -29.66
CA LEU A 305 6.48 -6.34 -30.68
C LEU A 305 5.50 -7.42 -30.20
N ALA A 306 5.54 -7.77 -28.92
CA ALA A 306 4.59 -8.71 -28.31
C ALA A 306 3.12 -8.22 -28.41
N LEU A 307 2.90 -6.90 -28.28
CA LEU A 307 1.57 -6.30 -28.48
C LEU A 307 1.16 -6.19 -29.96
N ARG A 308 2.10 -6.13 -30.90
CA ARG A 308 1.81 -6.12 -32.34
C ARG A 308 1.33 -7.47 -32.89
N HIS A 309 1.78 -8.58 -32.31
CA HIS A 309 1.41 -9.93 -32.76
C HIS A 309 0.10 -10.47 -32.16
N ALA A 310 -0.44 -9.86 -31.10
CA ALA A 310 -1.69 -10.30 -30.48
C ALA A 310 -2.97 -9.92 -31.27
N HIS A 311 -2.85 -9.14 -32.35
CA HIS A 311 -4.00 -8.71 -33.16
C HIS A 311 -4.46 -9.72 -34.23
N HIS A 312 -3.69 -10.79 -34.46
CA HIS A 312 -4.10 -11.89 -35.31
C HIS A 312 -3.63 -13.19 -34.67
N LEU A 313 -4.52 -13.93 -34.00
CA LEU A 313 -4.60 -15.40 -33.97
C LEU A 313 -5.65 -15.87 -32.93
N SER A 314 -6.30 -17.00 -33.25
CA SER A 314 -7.26 -17.74 -32.42
C SER A 314 -6.58 -18.42 -31.20
N PRO A 315 -7.32 -18.90 -30.18
CA PRO A 315 -6.76 -19.20 -28.86
C PRO A 315 -6.07 -20.57 -28.85
N GLY A 316 -4.75 -20.56 -28.71
CA GLY A 316 -3.91 -21.67 -28.25
C GLY A 316 -3.08 -21.21 -27.06
N SER A 317 -2.88 -22.09 -26.08
CA SER A 317 -2.23 -21.80 -24.80
C SER A 317 -0.87 -21.09 -24.96
N PHE A 318 -0.80 -19.88 -24.43
CA PHE A 318 0.39 -19.01 -24.33
C PHE A 318 1.61 -19.70 -23.66
N GLY A 319 1.41 -20.82 -22.96
CA GLY A 319 2.46 -21.55 -22.25
C GLY A 319 3.51 -22.23 -23.13
N GLU A 320 3.14 -22.73 -24.32
CA GLU A 320 4.08 -23.48 -25.18
C GLU A 320 5.00 -22.59 -26.03
N LEU A 321 4.63 -21.33 -26.26
CA LEU A 321 5.44 -20.39 -27.05
C LEU A 321 6.61 -19.78 -26.25
N LEU A 322 6.47 -19.71 -24.92
CA LEU A 322 7.48 -19.12 -24.04
C LEU A 322 8.73 -20.02 -23.89
N GLU A 323 8.56 -21.34 -24.00
CA GLU A 323 9.68 -22.31 -23.90
C GLU A 323 10.60 -22.30 -25.13
N ARG A 324 10.09 -21.89 -26.30
CA ARG A 324 10.85 -21.92 -27.55
C ARG A 324 11.80 -20.73 -27.73
N GLU A 325 11.46 -19.58 -27.14
CA GLU A 325 12.27 -18.35 -27.17
C GLU A 325 13.46 -18.40 -26.20
N LEU A 326 13.37 -19.19 -25.12
CA LEU A 326 14.47 -19.38 -24.16
C LEU A 326 15.66 -20.18 -24.72
N SER A 327 15.54 -20.73 -25.94
CA SER A 327 16.54 -21.62 -26.54
C SER A 327 17.42 -20.95 -27.62
N LEU A 328 17.23 -19.66 -27.93
CA LEU A 328 17.98 -18.99 -29.00
C LEU A 328 18.56 -17.65 -28.54
N GLY A 329 19.73 -17.69 -27.91
CA GLY A 329 20.57 -16.52 -27.74
C GLY A 329 22.03 -16.88 -27.91
N HIS A 330 22.68 -16.41 -28.98
CA HIS A 330 24.12 -16.11 -29.05
C HIS A 330 24.40 -15.22 -30.27
N GLY A 331 24.90 -13.99 -30.03
CA GLY A 331 25.41 -13.11 -31.09
C GLY A 331 25.96 -11.78 -30.54
N HIS A 332 27.28 -11.62 -30.63
CA HIS A 332 28.12 -10.49 -30.20
C HIS A 332 27.86 -9.13 -30.91
N GLY A 333 28.28 -8.02 -30.27
CA GLY A 333 28.84 -6.87 -31.02
C GLY A 333 28.84 -5.47 -30.37
N ARG A 334 29.97 -5.12 -29.73
CA ARG A 334 30.60 -3.81 -29.39
C ARG A 334 30.02 -2.45 -29.88
N GLY A 335 30.17 -1.41 -29.02
CA GLY A 335 30.64 -0.06 -29.43
C GLY A 335 30.12 1.16 -28.63
N HIS A 336 30.97 1.77 -27.78
CA HIS A 336 30.89 3.17 -27.26
C HIS A 336 31.89 4.07 -28.05
N PRO A 337 32.06 5.39 -27.82
CA PRO A 337 31.32 6.41 -27.03
C PRO A 337 31.08 7.77 -27.79
N PHE A 338 30.43 8.77 -27.16
CA PHE A 338 30.87 10.18 -26.96
C PHE A 338 29.71 11.19 -26.77
N SER A 339 29.83 12.03 -25.73
CA SER A 339 29.13 13.33 -25.55
C SER A 339 29.93 14.48 -26.22
N PRO A 340 29.39 15.71 -26.40
CA PRO A 340 29.33 16.71 -25.31
C PRO A 340 28.14 17.72 -25.33
N SER A 341 27.93 18.42 -24.21
CA SER A 341 27.10 19.64 -24.05
C SER A 341 27.74 20.89 -24.69
N PRO A 342 27.02 22.03 -24.78
CA PRO A 342 27.37 23.14 -23.88
C PRO A 342 26.18 24.00 -23.37
N ASP A 343 26.55 24.87 -22.42
CA ASP A 343 25.76 25.69 -21.49
C ASP A 343 24.94 26.84 -22.08
N ALA A 344 23.91 27.28 -21.33
CA ALA A 344 23.45 28.68 -21.34
C ALA A 344 22.85 29.07 -19.97
N HIS A 345 23.40 30.15 -19.40
CA HIS A 345 22.98 30.81 -18.17
C HIS A 345 21.60 31.47 -18.28
N SER A 346 20.75 31.32 -17.25
CA SER A 346 19.67 32.27 -16.97
C SER A 346 19.27 32.23 -15.49
N LEU A 347 18.71 33.34 -15.02
CA LEU A 347 18.69 33.83 -13.65
C LEU A 347 17.88 32.97 -12.67
N ALA A 348 18.38 32.89 -11.43
CA ALA A 348 17.87 32.03 -10.37
C ALA A 348 16.46 32.44 -9.88
N PRO A 349 15.49 31.52 -9.89
CA PRO A 349 14.38 31.54 -8.94
C PRO A 349 14.90 31.07 -7.58
N THR A 350 14.28 31.55 -6.49
CA THR A 350 14.39 30.98 -5.14
C THR A 350 14.48 29.44 -5.18
N PRO A 351 15.37 28.78 -4.42
CA PRO A 351 15.66 27.37 -4.63
C PRO A 351 14.36 26.59 -4.50
N PRO A 352 13.89 25.87 -5.54
CA PRO A 352 12.93 24.82 -5.31
C PRO A 352 13.63 23.86 -4.37
N HIS A 353 13.11 23.63 -3.17
CA HIS A 353 13.59 22.55 -2.32
C HIS A 353 13.59 21.30 -3.19
N SER A 354 14.78 20.83 -3.58
CA SER A 354 14.90 19.62 -4.37
C SER A 354 14.21 18.54 -3.55
N PRO A 355 13.21 17.81 -4.08
CA PRO A 355 12.51 16.81 -3.30
C PRO A 355 13.55 15.89 -2.69
N ARG A 356 13.50 15.72 -1.36
CA ARG A 356 14.43 14.83 -0.67
C ARG A 356 14.32 13.45 -1.34
N ARG A 357 15.40 13.01 -1.98
CA ARG A 357 15.45 11.69 -2.57
C ARG A 357 15.32 10.65 -1.46
N ILE A 358 14.61 9.57 -1.73
CA ILE A 358 14.40 8.48 -0.78
C ILE A 358 15.70 8.02 -0.12
N GLU A 359 16.83 7.98 -0.83
CA GLU A 359 18.12 7.55 -0.28
C GLU A 359 18.61 8.49 0.84
N SER A 360 18.52 9.81 0.62
CA SER A 360 18.88 10.81 1.63
C SER A 360 17.93 10.76 2.82
N PHE A 361 16.64 10.48 2.58
CA PHE A 361 15.65 10.35 3.64
C PHE A 361 15.92 9.13 4.52
N LEU A 362 16.18 7.96 3.92
CA LEU A 362 16.54 6.74 4.64
C LEU A 362 17.86 6.89 5.41
N SER A 363 18.85 7.59 4.85
CA SER A 363 20.08 7.92 5.57
C SER A 363 19.83 8.82 6.79
N GLY A 364 18.92 9.80 6.66
CA GLY A 364 18.51 10.64 7.79
C GLY A 364 17.79 9.84 8.87
N LEU A 365 16.91 8.90 8.49
CA LEU A 365 16.28 7.98 9.43
C LEU A 365 17.29 7.07 10.14
N LEU A 366 18.28 6.55 9.43
CA LEU A 366 19.34 5.72 10.01
C LEU A 366 20.14 6.52 11.05
N ALA A 367 20.41 7.80 10.78
CA ALA A 367 21.15 8.68 11.68
C ALA A 367 20.43 8.94 13.02
N LEU A 368 19.10 8.79 13.07
CA LEU A 368 18.35 8.82 14.33
C LEU A 368 18.57 7.57 15.21
N ALA A 369 19.22 6.53 14.66
CA ALA A 369 19.45 5.24 15.28
C ALA A 369 18.18 4.58 15.90
N PRO A 370 17.05 4.50 15.17
CA PRO A 370 15.84 3.87 15.67
C PRO A 370 16.08 2.40 16.03
N LYS A 371 15.47 1.96 17.14
CA LYS A 371 15.43 0.55 17.56
C LYS A 371 14.62 -0.28 16.57
N ILE A 372 13.53 0.30 16.06
CA ILE A 372 12.71 -0.28 14.99
C ILE A 372 12.15 0.80 14.06
N VAL A 373 12.11 0.49 12.78
CA VAL A 373 11.36 1.19 11.74
C VAL A 373 10.35 0.22 11.16
N VAL A 374 9.06 0.54 11.23
CA VAL A 374 8.00 -0.25 10.58
C VAL A 374 7.49 0.50 9.37
N VAL A 375 7.44 -0.20 8.24
CA VAL A 375 7.05 0.36 6.94
C VAL A 375 5.82 -0.39 6.43
N THR A 376 4.75 0.35 6.20
CA THR A 376 3.55 -0.11 5.49
C THR A 376 3.45 0.60 4.15
N GLU A 377 3.37 -0.15 3.05
CA GLU A 377 3.29 0.40 1.69
C GLU A 377 2.27 -0.36 0.83
N GLN A 378 1.81 0.27 -0.25
CA GLN A 378 0.98 -0.40 -1.26
C GLN A 378 1.84 -1.42 -2.03
N GLU A 379 1.33 -2.65 -2.17
CA GLU A 379 2.02 -3.75 -2.85
C GLU A 379 1.71 -3.76 -4.35
N ALA A 380 2.29 -2.81 -5.08
CA ALA A 380 2.11 -2.68 -6.53
C ALA A 380 3.34 -2.09 -7.23
N ASN A 381 3.50 -2.37 -8.53
CA ASN A 381 4.51 -1.70 -9.36
C ASN A 381 3.88 -0.57 -10.19
N HIS A 382 3.51 0.54 -9.54
CA HIS A 382 2.99 1.74 -10.23
C HIS A 382 4.08 2.76 -10.60
N ASN A 383 5.35 2.44 -10.33
CA ASN A 383 6.49 3.29 -10.72
C ASN A 383 7.27 2.79 -11.95
N GLY A 384 6.79 1.78 -12.70
CA GLY A 384 7.46 1.28 -13.91
C GLY A 384 7.73 2.38 -14.95
N ALA A 385 8.77 2.22 -15.78
CA ALA A 385 9.17 3.24 -16.76
C ALA A 385 8.17 3.37 -17.92
N ALA A 386 7.66 2.24 -18.43
CA ALA A 386 6.68 2.21 -19.51
C ALA A 386 5.26 2.54 -19.00
N PHE A 387 4.55 3.41 -19.73
CA PHE A 387 3.20 3.82 -19.34
C PHE A 387 2.19 2.66 -19.39
N CYS A 388 2.20 1.86 -20.47
CA CYS A 388 1.27 0.73 -20.60
C CYS A 388 1.44 -0.32 -19.48
N GLU A 389 2.66 -0.51 -18.98
CA GLU A 389 2.92 -1.39 -17.82
C GLU A 389 2.29 -0.81 -16.55
N ARG A 390 2.53 0.48 -16.26
CA ARG A 390 1.91 1.17 -15.12
C ARG A 390 0.39 1.12 -15.19
N PHE A 391 -0.16 1.40 -16.37
CA PHE A 391 -1.61 1.37 -16.60
C PHE A 391 -2.19 -0.01 -16.33
N SER A 392 -1.57 -1.07 -16.86
CA SER A 392 -2.04 -2.44 -16.69
C SER A 392 -1.97 -2.87 -15.23
N GLU A 393 -0.86 -2.61 -14.54
CA GLU A 393 -0.72 -2.94 -13.11
C GLU A 393 -1.72 -2.17 -12.26
N ALA A 394 -1.94 -0.87 -12.53
CA ALA A 394 -2.94 -0.08 -11.84
C ALA A 394 -4.36 -0.64 -12.07
N LEU A 395 -4.70 -1.01 -13.31
CA LEU A 395 -6.01 -1.59 -13.61
C LEU A 395 -6.24 -2.88 -12.81
N TYR A 396 -5.24 -3.76 -12.73
CA TYR A 396 -5.34 -4.99 -11.91
C TYR A 396 -5.42 -4.72 -10.41
N TYR A 397 -4.59 -3.82 -9.89
CA TYR A 397 -4.58 -3.46 -8.48
C TYR A 397 -5.92 -2.86 -8.05
N TYR A 398 -6.41 -1.85 -8.79
CA TYR A 398 -7.65 -1.17 -8.42
C TYR A 398 -8.90 -1.99 -8.74
N ALA A 399 -8.86 -2.93 -9.69
CA ALA A 399 -9.95 -3.90 -9.84
C ALA A 399 -10.14 -4.72 -8.56
N ALA A 400 -9.06 -5.20 -7.94
CA ALA A 400 -9.13 -5.90 -6.66
C ALA A 400 -9.62 -4.97 -5.53
N MET A 401 -9.11 -3.74 -5.43
CA MET A 401 -9.58 -2.75 -4.42
C MET A 401 -11.08 -2.45 -4.53
N PHE A 402 -11.62 -2.32 -5.75
CA PHE A 402 -13.04 -2.08 -5.98
C PHE A 402 -13.88 -3.31 -5.62
N ASP A 403 -13.34 -4.51 -5.79
CA ASP A 403 -13.98 -5.76 -5.39
C ASP A 403 -14.04 -5.91 -3.86
N CYS A 404 -12.96 -5.54 -3.16
CA CYS A 404 -12.96 -5.45 -1.70
C CYS A 404 -14.08 -4.52 -1.18
N LEU A 405 -14.24 -3.35 -1.79
CA LEU A 405 -15.23 -2.37 -1.35
C LEU A 405 -16.67 -2.86 -1.51
N GLU A 406 -16.97 -3.58 -2.60
CA GLU A 406 -18.32 -4.06 -2.90
C GLU A 406 -18.76 -5.23 -2.00
N THR A 407 -17.80 -6.00 -1.48
CA THR A 407 -18.05 -7.19 -0.64
C THR A 407 -18.18 -6.88 0.86
N THR A 408 -17.69 -5.73 1.35
CA THR A 408 -17.54 -5.47 2.80
C THR A 408 -18.79 -4.85 3.47
N ALA A 409 -19.98 -5.43 3.23
CA ALA A 409 -21.26 -5.20 3.93
C ALA A 409 -22.15 -4.01 3.44
N PRO A 410 -23.48 -4.04 3.68
CA PRO A 410 -24.50 -3.27 2.96
C PRO A 410 -24.60 -1.82 3.47
N ARG A 411 -23.53 -1.04 3.31
CA ARG A 411 -23.50 0.42 3.61
C ARG A 411 -23.94 1.23 2.39
N SER A 412 -24.27 2.50 2.60
CA SER A 412 -24.89 3.33 1.57
C SER A 412 -23.99 3.39 0.33
N ALA A 413 -24.54 3.13 -0.85
CA ALA A 413 -23.85 3.29 -2.14
C ALA A 413 -23.09 4.63 -2.27
N ALA A 414 -23.55 5.66 -1.54
CA ALA A 414 -22.92 6.97 -1.46
C ALA A 414 -21.55 6.97 -0.77
N GLU A 415 -21.36 6.21 0.31
CA GLU A 415 -20.09 6.13 1.04
C GLU A 415 -19.01 5.44 0.20
N TRP A 416 -19.35 4.31 -0.43
CA TRP A 416 -18.46 3.62 -1.35
C TRP A 416 -18.10 4.49 -2.55
N GLY A 417 -19.10 5.09 -3.18
CA GLY A 417 -18.87 5.95 -4.33
C GLY A 417 -17.98 7.15 -4.01
N ARG A 418 -17.96 7.64 -2.76
CA ARG A 418 -17.01 8.67 -2.32
C ARG A 418 -15.59 8.12 -2.23
N VAL A 419 -15.38 6.97 -1.59
CA VAL A 419 -14.04 6.33 -1.49
C VAL A 419 -13.48 6.01 -2.87
N GLU A 420 -14.29 5.41 -3.74
CA GLU A 420 -13.91 5.08 -5.11
C GLU A 420 -13.47 6.32 -5.90
N ARG A 421 -14.18 7.46 -5.77
CA ARG A 421 -13.91 8.66 -6.56
C ARG A 421 -12.83 9.56 -5.97
N LEU A 422 -12.90 9.83 -4.67
CA LEU A 422 -12.12 10.87 -3.98
C LEU A 422 -10.85 10.32 -3.31
N LEU A 423 -10.71 9.01 -3.18
CA LEU A 423 -9.48 8.38 -2.69
C LEU A 423 -8.84 7.54 -3.79
N LEU A 424 -9.45 6.41 -4.16
CA LEU A 424 -8.88 5.51 -5.15
C LEU A 424 -8.78 6.16 -6.53
N GLY A 425 -9.80 6.94 -6.91
CA GLY A 425 -9.85 7.63 -8.19
C GLY A 425 -8.82 8.74 -8.34
N GLU A 426 -8.48 9.45 -7.26
CA GLU A 426 -7.38 10.42 -7.26
C GLU A 426 -6.03 9.71 -7.44
N GLN A 427 -5.85 8.55 -6.79
CA GLN A 427 -4.62 7.78 -6.96
C GLN A 427 -4.47 7.25 -8.39
N ILE A 428 -5.54 6.69 -8.97
CA ILE A 428 -5.57 6.25 -10.38
C ILE A 428 -5.22 7.42 -11.30
N ARG A 429 -5.85 8.59 -11.10
CA ARG A 429 -5.57 9.79 -11.88
C ARG A 429 -4.12 10.23 -11.75
N ASN A 430 -3.54 10.19 -10.56
CA ASN A 430 -2.14 10.54 -10.37
C ASN A 430 -1.19 9.55 -11.07
N ILE A 431 -1.48 8.23 -11.02
CA ILE A 431 -0.68 7.20 -11.68
C ILE A 431 -0.74 7.31 -13.20
N VAL A 432 -1.93 7.55 -13.75
CA VAL A 432 -2.19 7.49 -15.20
C VAL A 432 -1.99 8.84 -15.89
N ALA A 433 -2.51 9.93 -15.32
CA ALA A 433 -2.52 11.24 -15.97
C ALA A 433 -1.25 12.08 -15.71
N CYS A 434 -0.57 11.89 -14.58
CA CYS A 434 0.59 12.70 -14.21
C CYS A 434 1.92 12.05 -14.64
N GLU A 435 2.95 12.89 -14.79
CA GLU A 435 4.34 12.50 -15.03
C GLU A 435 5.29 13.43 -14.26
N GLY A 436 6.60 13.15 -14.30
CA GLY A 436 7.60 14.02 -13.65
C GLY A 436 7.27 14.27 -12.18
N ALA A 437 7.57 15.43 -11.63
CA ALA A 437 7.38 15.73 -10.20
C ALA A 437 5.91 15.73 -9.72
N GLU A 438 4.93 15.79 -10.64
CA GLU A 438 3.50 15.84 -10.30
C GLU A 438 2.94 14.45 -9.98
N ARG A 439 3.57 13.40 -10.52
CA ARG A 439 3.24 12.02 -10.14
C ARG A 439 3.85 11.72 -8.77
N ARG A 440 3.01 11.42 -7.79
CA ARG A 440 3.35 11.14 -6.39
C ARG A 440 3.04 9.70 -5.99
N GLU A 441 2.01 9.09 -6.57
CA GLU A 441 1.62 7.69 -6.36
C GLU A 441 2.59 6.77 -7.13
N ARG A 442 3.75 6.50 -6.53
CA ARG A 442 4.85 5.76 -7.15
C ARG A 442 5.08 4.42 -6.46
N HIS A 443 4.04 3.64 -6.26
CA HIS A 443 4.16 2.38 -5.52
C HIS A 443 5.23 1.46 -6.13
N GLU A 444 6.02 0.87 -5.25
CA GLU A 444 6.97 -0.20 -5.54
C GLU A 444 6.62 -1.40 -4.64
N ARG A 445 6.90 -2.61 -5.13
CA ARG A 445 6.69 -3.86 -4.39
C ARG A 445 7.66 -3.99 -3.22
N LEU A 446 7.30 -4.79 -2.22
CA LEU A 446 8.10 -5.06 -1.02
C LEU A 446 9.55 -5.42 -1.35
N GLN A 447 9.79 -6.21 -2.39
CA GLN A 447 11.14 -6.60 -2.78
C GLN A 447 12.05 -5.39 -3.07
N ARG A 448 11.53 -4.34 -3.71
CA ARG A 448 12.29 -3.12 -3.99
C ARG A 448 12.47 -2.26 -2.74
N TRP A 449 11.43 -2.12 -1.93
CA TRP A 449 11.53 -1.45 -0.62
C TRP A 449 12.57 -2.10 0.29
N ALA A 450 12.54 -3.43 0.35
CA ALA A 450 13.47 -4.23 1.12
C ALA A 450 14.91 -4.05 0.63
N GLN A 451 15.13 -3.93 -0.68
CA GLN A 451 16.44 -3.60 -1.23
C GLN A 451 16.89 -2.21 -0.80
N ARG A 452 16.05 -1.18 -0.98
CA ARG A 452 16.37 0.21 -0.60
C ARG A 452 16.73 0.35 0.89
N LEU A 453 15.98 -0.32 1.75
CA LEU A 453 16.22 -0.31 3.20
C LEU A 453 17.55 -1.01 3.54
N ARG A 454 17.86 -2.16 2.92
CA ARG A 454 19.16 -2.82 3.09
C ARG A 454 20.32 -1.98 2.58
N ASP A 455 20.19 -1.38 1.40
CA ASP A 455 21.22 -0.52 0.80
C ASP A 455 21.46 0.73 1.66
N ALA A 456 20.43 1.22 2.35
CA ALA A 456 20.53 2.30 3.33
C ALA A 456 21.06 1.86 4.71
N GLY A 457 21.42 0.59 4.92
CA GLY A 457 22.02 0.09 6.17
C GLY A 457 21.04 -0.49 7.20
N PHE A 458 19.78 -0.69 6.84
CA PHE A 458 18.81 -1.35 7.72
C PHE A 458 18.86 -2.87 7.60
N GLY A 459 18.71 -3.56 8.72
CA GLY A 459 18.54 -5.01 8.81
C GLY A 459 17.07 -5.37 8.98
N HIS A 460 16.62 -6.43 8.30
CA HIS A 460 15.26 -6.95 8.42
C HIS A 460 14.99 -7.51 9.83
N VAL A 461 13.79 -7.23 10.36
CA VAL A 461 13.25 -7.78 11.60
C VAL A 461 11.97 -8.55 11.24
N PRO A 462 11.95 -9.89 11.39
CA PRO A 462 10.74 -10.66 11.15
C PRO A 462 9.61 -10.23 12.09
N LEU A 463 8.42 -10.00 11.56
CA LEU A 463 7.20 -9.82 12.32
C LEU A 463 6.86 -11.14 13.02
N SER A 464 6.38 -11.04 14.27
CA SER A 464 6.17 -12.22 15.12
C SER A 464 4.97 -13.06 14.69
N PHE A 465 4.98 -14.32 15.12
CA PHE A 465 3.83 -15.20 14.97
C PHE A 465 2.59 -14.68 15.72
N ASP A 466 2.78 -13.99 16.85
CA ASP A 466 1.70 -13.37 17.61
C ASP A 466 1.03 -12.23 16.80
N ALA A 467 1.83 -11.40 16.13
CA ALA A 467 1.31 -10.39 15.21
C ALA A 467 0.47 -11.02 14.08
N LEU A 468 0.93 -12.13 13.51
CA LEU A 468 0.19 -12.87 12.48
C LEU A 468 -1.13 -13.44 13.01
N LEU A 469 -1.12 -13.99 14.22
CA LEU A 469 -2.30 -14.59 14.84
C LEU A 469 -3.35 -13.52 15.14
N GLU A 470 -2.95 -12.38 15.71
CA GLU A 470 -3.84 -11.26 15.99
C GLU A 470 -4.40 -10.63 14.70
N ALA A 471 -3.58 -10.50 13.65
CA ALA A 471 -4.04 -10.05 12.34
C ALA A 471 -5.12 -10.98 11.75
N ARG A 472 -4.91 -12.31 11.83
CA ARG A 472 -5.90 -13.31 11.38
C ARG A 472 -7.18 -13.27 12.20
N LYS A 473 -7.10 -13.09 13.52
CA LYS A 473 -8.27 -12.91 14.39
C LYS A 473 -9.06 -11.67 14.02
N LEU A 474 -8.38 -10.52 13.82
CA LEU A 474 -9.03 -9.29 13.40
C LEU A 474 -9.74 -9.49 12.06
N LEU A 475 -9.10 -10.16 11.10
CA LEU A 475 -9.68 -10.39 9.78
C LEU A 475 -10.97 -11.22 9.81
N GLN A 476 -11.11 -12.15 10.76
CA GLN A 476 -12.34 -12.92 10.94
C GLN A 476 -13.56 -12.03 11.24
N THR A 477 -13.35 -10.81 11.73
CA THR A 477 -14.42 -9.84 12.01
C THR A 477 -14.95 -9.11 10.77
N PHE A 478 -14.24 -9.16 9.64
CA PHE A 478 -14.59 -8.45 8.39
C PHE A 478 -15.31 -9.33 7.36
N GLY A 479 -15.70 -10.55 7.74
CA GLY A 479 -16.22 -11.56 6.82
C GLY A 479 -15.10 -12.36 6.15
N ARG A 480 -15.34 -13.63 5.86
CA ARG A 480 -14.30 -14.58 5.40
C ARG A 480 -14.05 -14.56 3.89
N ASP A 481 -14.88 -13.86 3.13
CA ASP A 481 -14.84 -13.96 1.67
C ASP A 481 -13.82 -12.96 1.12
N GLY A 482 -12.70 -13.48 0.63
CA GLY A 482 -11.70 -12.75 -0.15
C GLY A 482 -10.51 -12.21 0.64
N TYR A 483 -10.66 -11.61 1.81
CA TYR A 483 -9.50 -11.09 2.54
C TYR A 483 -8.55 -12.18 3.05
N LYS A 484 -7.24 -11.94 2.98
CA LYS A 484 -6.19 -12.87 3.44
C LYS A 484 -4.97 -12.13 4.01
N VAL A 485 -4.28 -12.77 4.96
CA VAL A 485 -2.96 -12.33 5.46
C VAL A 485 -1.94 -13.42 5.17
N ASP A 486 -0.96 -13.10 4.33
CA ASP A 486 0.14 -13.98 3.96
C ASP A 486 1.45 -13.54 4.62
N ASP A 487 2.22 -14.51 5.10
CA ASP A 487 3.59 -14.31 5.59
C ASP A 487 4.57 -14.58 4.44
N TRP A 488 5.43 -13.61 4.18
CA TRP A 488 6.51 -13.71 3.22
C TRP A 488 7.82 -13.31 3.89
N ASN A 489 8.60 -14.32 4.29
CA ASN A 489 9.91 -14.15 4.93
C ASN A 489 9.89 -13.23 6.16
N GLY A 490 8.82 -13.27 6.97
CA GLY A 490 8.68 -12.42 8.16
C GLY A 490 8.18 -11.01 7.86
N CYS A 491 7.77 -10.72 6.62
CA CYS A 491 6.94 -9.57 6.27
C CYS A 491 5.50 -10.05 6.04
N PHE A 492 4.51 -9.17 6.19
CA PHE A 492 3.11 -9.53 5.95
C PHE A 492 2.56 -8.87 4.70
N PHE A 493 1.82 -9.63 3.91
CA PHE A 493 0.96 -9.13 2.86
C PHE A 493 -0.50 -9.17 3.30
N PHE A 494 -1.22 -8.08 3.05
CA PHE A 494 -2.67 -8.05 3.15
C PHE A 494 -3.24 -8.13 1.75
N CYS A 495 -4.00 -9.19 1.52
CA CYS A 495 -4.41 -9.62 0.19
C CYS A 495 -5.93 -9.58 0.04
N TRP A 496 -6.36 -9.43 -1.21
CA TRP A 496 -7.69 -9.79 -1.68
C TRP A 496 -7.57 -10.99 -2.61
N HIS A 497 -8.16 -12.11 -2.21
CA HIS A 497 -7.85 -13.43 -2.70
C HIS A 497 -6.32 -13.64 -2.72
N GLU A 498 -5.77 -14.00 -3.87
CA GLU A 498 -4.32 -14.18 -4.07
C GLU A 498 -3.62 -12.90 -4.55
N ARG A 499 -4.27 -11.73 -4.52
CA ARG A 499 -3.66 -10.45 -4.91
C ARG A 499 -3.20 -9.70 -3.66
N PRO A 500 -1.88 -9.55 -3.43
CA PRO A 500 -1.36 -8.62 -2.44
C PRO A 500 -1.75 -7.19 -2.79
N LEU A 501 -2.20 -6.44 -1.78
CA LEU A 501 -2.59 -5.03 -1.91
C LEU A 501 -1.72 -4.13 -1.04
N TYR A 502 -1.34 -4.60 0.15
CA TYR A 502 -0.47 -3.87 1.06
C TYR A 502 0.58 -4.80 1.64
N SER A 503 1.74 -4.26 1.96
CA SER A 503 2.79 -4.96 2.69
C SER A 503 3.19 -4.22 3.95
N VAL A 504 3.55 -4.98 4.99
CA VAL A 504 4.12 -4.49 6.25
C VAL A 504 5.44 -5.19 6.49
N SER A 505 6.46 -4.43 6.84
CA SER A 505 7.81 -4.92 7.13
C SER A 505 8.46 -4.14 8.26
N ALA A 506 9.30 -4.80 9.06
CA ALA A 506 10.02 -4.20 10.16
C ALA A 506 11.53 -4.26 9.96
N TRP A 507 12.22 -3.23 10.44
CA TRP A 507 13.62 -2.97 10.15
C TRP A 507 14.32 -2.39 11.38
N ARG A 508 15.61 -2.68 11.56
CA ARG A 508 16.45 -2.11 12.61
C ARG A 508 17.72 -1.54 12.01
N CYS A 509 18.35 -0.58 12.69
CA CYS A 509 19.68 -0.13 12.28
C CYS A 509 20.68 -1.28 12.45
N ASN A 510 21.39 -1.66 11.39
CA ASN A 510 22.54 -2.54 11.56
C ASN A 510 23.59 -1.73 12.34
N ARG A 511 23.90 -2.16 13.56
CA ARG A 511 25.05 -1.58 14.25
C ARG A 511 26.26 -1.90 13.37
N LEU A 512 26.93 -0.88 12.85
CA LEU A 512 28.31 -1.04 12.39
C LEU A 512 29.03 -1.65 13.58
N SER A 513 29.52 -2.89 13.43
CA SER A 513 30.43 -3.49 14.39
C SER A 513 31.65 -2.57 14.43
N SER A 514 31.69 -1.71 15.45
CA SER A 514 32.82 -0.81 15.75
C SER A 514 34.05 -1.62 16.08
#